data_AF-A0A2X3JE18-F1
#
_entry.id   AF-A0A2X3JE18-F1
#
_cell.length_a   1.000
_cell.length_b   1.000
_cell.length_c   1.000
_cell.angle_alpha   90.00
_cell.angle_beta   90.00
_cell.angle_gamma   90.00
#
_symmetry.space_group_name_H-M   'P 1'
#
loop_
_entity.id
_entity.type
_entity.pdbx_description
1 polymer ?
#
loop_
_entity_poly.entity_id
_entity_poly.type
_entity_poly.pdbx_seq_one_letter_code
_entity_poly.pdbx_strand_id
1 'polypeptide(L)'
;MNFLKKLQCNDSQFNLCCAFFFTLINALFIHRSWQLIAPDSLRSWLFAASVPVVLFCAWLTIFSVVNLPWLRKPVLVLLVIGCAVSNYFMFTYDAVIDKNMMVNVFETNSQKATALVTPQLVSWLALLGIIPALLLSLVKVQPARWWHTVLTRLVSILAGLLVIILVALRVLQRLHFAVPQQ
;
A
#
# COMPACT_ATOMS: atom_id res chain seq x y z
N MET A 1 -5.94 30.73 -6.08
CA MET A 1 -5.73 30.15 -7.44
C MET A 1 -4.27 29.78 -7.78
N ASN A 2 -3.25 30.16 -6.99
CA ASN A 2 -1.84 29.81 -7.28
C ASN A 2 -1.36 28.44 -6.76
N PHE A 3 -2.07 27.80 -5.82
CA PHE A 3 -1.66 26.52 -5.25
C PHE A 3 -1.75 25.35 -6.26
N LEU A 4 -2.77 25.38 -7.13
CA LEU A 4 -3.01 24.36 -8.15
C LEU A 4 -2.01 24.40 -9.32
N LYS A 5 -1.29 25.52 -9.52
CA LYS A 5 -0.21 25.62 -10.51
C LYS A 5 1.11 25.02 -10.00
N LYS A 6 1.30 24.91 -8.68
CA LYS A 6 2.51 24.36 -8.04
C LYS A 6 2.51 22.84 -7.90
N LEU A 7 1.35 22.20 -8.01
CA LEU A 7 1.19 20.73 -7.96
C LEU A 7 1.38 20.09 -9.35
N GLN A 8 2.43 20.51 -10.06
CA GLN A 8 2.86 19.90 -11.32
C GLN A 8 3.98 18.93 -11.00
N CYS A 9 3.72 17.64 -11.12
CA CYS A 9 4.71 16.59 -10.92
C CYS A 9 4.87 15.77 -12.20
N ASN A 10 6.11 15.31 -12.43
CA ASN A 10 6.40 14.35 -13.47
C ASN A 10 5.76 12.99 -13.11
N ASP A 11 5.42 12.16 -14.10
CA ASP A 11 4.75 10.86 -13.91
C ASP A 11 5.49 9.98 -12.88
N SER A 12 6.82 9.97 -12.93
CA SER A 12 7.66 9.17 -12.03
C SER A 12 7.68 9.73 -10.60
N GLN A 13 7.70 11.06 -10.44
CA GLN A 13 7.63 11.71 -9.12
C GLN A 13 6.27 11.46 -8.47
N PHE A 14 5.20 11.50 -9.26
CA PHE A 14 3.86 11.19 -8.78
C PHE A 14 3.77 9.75 -8.25
N ASN A 15 4.28 8.76 -9.02
CA ASN A 15 4.29 7.37 -8.59
C ASN A 15 5.10 7.16 -7.30
N LEU A 16 6.26 7.81 -7.18
CA LEU A 16 7.09 7.75 -5.97
C LEU A 16 6.37 8.36 -4.76
N CYS A 17 5.75 9.53 -4.92
CA CYS A 17 4.97 10.17 -3.86
C CYS A 17 3.79 9.30 -3.43
N CYS A 18 3.06 8.71 -4.39
CA CYS A 18 1.98 7.78 -4.09
C CYS A 18 2.48 6.53 -3.36
N ALA A 19 3.54 5.90 -3.84
CA ALA A 19 4.12 4.72 -3.19
C ALA A 19 4.58 5.02 -1.75
N PHE A 20 5.21 6.18 -1.55
CA PHE A 20 5.63 6.63 -0.23
C PHE A 20 4.43 6.87 0.68
N PHE A 21 3.43 7.62 0.21
CA PHE A 21 2.20 7.88 0.95
C PHE A 21 1.48 6.60 1.37
N PHE A 22 1.32 5.64 0.44
CA PHE A 22 0.68 4.36 0.73
C PHE A 22 1.50 3.51 1.69
N THR A 23 2.83 3.57 1.63
CA THR A 23 3.70 2.90 2.61
C THR A 23 3.50 3.48 4.01
N LEU A 24 3.40 4.80 4.13
CA LEU A 24 3.13 5.48 5.41
C LEU A 24 1.73 5.19 5.95
N ILE A 25 0.71 5.19 5.11
CA ILE A 25 -0.67 4.88 5.55
C ILE A 25 -0.78 3.45 6.10
N ASN A 26 0.08 2.55 5.64
CA ASN A 26 0.21 1.18 6.11
C ASN A 26 1.22 1.03 7.27
N ALA A 27 1.53 2.10 8.01
CA ALA A 27 2.42 2.05 9.18
C ALA A 27 1.93 1.07 10.26
N LEU A 28 0.61 0.94 10.44
CA LEU A 28 0.05 -0.02 11.41
C LEU A 28 0.39 -1.47 11.02
N PHE A 29 0.30 -1.80 9.73
CA PHE A 29 0.71 -3.11 9.21
C PHE A 29 2.22 -3.36 9.42
N ILE A 30 3.05 -2.35 9.14
CA ILE A 30 4.50 -2.44 9.35
C ILE A 30 4.80 -2.67 10.84
N HIS A 31 4.13 -1.93 11.73
CA HIS A 31 4.29 -2.09 13.17
C HIS A 31 3.88 -3.48 13.66
N ARG A 32 2.72 -3.99 13.23
CA ARG A 32 2.26 -5.35 13.55
C ARG A 32 3.25 -6.40 13.04
N SER A 33 3.79 -6.20 11.84
CA SER A 33 4.82 -7.08 11.28
C SER A 33 6.09 -7.10 12.15
N TRP A 34 6.54 -5.94 12.64
CA TRP A 34 7.69 -5.87 13.54
C TRP A 34 7.45 -6.54 14.89
N GLN A 35 6.25 -6.42 15.45
CA GLN A 35 5.88 -7.13 16.67
C GLN A 35 5.93 -8.65 16.50
N LEU A 36 5.50 -9.17 15.35
CA LEU A 36 5.57 -10.60 15.03
C LEU A 36 7.01 -11.08 14.77
N ILE A 37 7.86 -10.22 14.21
CA ILE A 37 9.26 -10.56 13.93
C ILE A 37 10.09 -10.62 15.21
N ALA A 38 9.74 -9.82 16.23
CA ALA A 38 10.47 -9.67 17.49
C ALA A 38 12.00 -9.57 17.26
N PRO A 39 12.49 -8.43 16.74
CA PRO A 39 13.85 -8.35 16.24
C PRO A 39 14.90 -8.31 17.37
N ASP A 40 15.42 -9.49 17.72
CA ASP A 40 16.41 -9.65 18.81
C ASP A 40 17.88 -9.62 18.35
N SER A 41 18.12 -9.63 17.03
CA SER A 41 19.47 -9.64 16.45
C SER A 41 19.59 -8.65 15.29
N LEU A 42 20.83 -8.25 14.94
CA LEU A 42 21.09 -7.37 13.78
C LEU A 42 20.46 -7.91 12.49
N ARG A 43 20.47 -9.24 12.30
CA ARG A 43 19.87 -9.89 11.14
C ARG A 43 18.34 -9.81 11.17
N SER A 44 17.73 -9.96 12.34
CA SER A 44 16.29 -9.80 12.54
C SER A 44 15.85 -8.36 12.31
N TRP A 45 16.68 -7.38 12.69
CA TRP A 45 16.48 -5.96 12.39
C TRP A 45 16.56 -5.65 10.90
N LEU A 46 17.52 -6.21 10.18
CA LEU A 46 17.61 -6.10 8.71
C LEU A 46 16.37 -6.68 8.04
N PHE A 47 15.86 -7.80 8.54
CA PHE A 47 14.62 -8.40 8.06
C PHE A 47 13.40 -7.51 8.34
N ALA A 48 13.28 -6.98 9.56
CA ALA A 48 12.27 -6.00 9.93
C ALA A 48 12.32 -4.78 8.99
N ALA A 49 13.49 -4.19 8.75
CA ALA A 49 13.65 -3.04 7.85
C ALA A 49 13.30 -3.37 6.38
N SER A 50 13.38 -4.63 5.96
CA SER A 50 12.99 -5.03 4.61
C SER A 50 11.48 -4.94 4.35
N VAL A 51 10.64 -5.04 5.40
CA VAL A 51 9.17 -4.97 5.28
C VAL A 51 8.69 -3.66 4.64
N PRO A 52 9.01 -2.46 5.18
CA PRO A 52 8.61 -1.20 4.55
C PRO A 52 9.24 -1.00 3.17
N VAL A 53 10.46 -1.50 2.93
CA VAL A 53 11.13 -1.40 1.62
C VAL A 53 10.39 -2.22 0.57
N VAL A 54 10.06 -3.48 0.88
CA VAL A 54 9.29 -4.36 0.00
C VAL A 54 7.91 -3.78 -0.27
N LEU A 55 7.24 -3.26 0.78
CA LEU A 55 5.94 -2.62 0.64
C LEU A 55 5.99 -1.40 -0.29
N PHE A 56 7.00 -0.55 -0.13
CA PHE A 56 7.22 0.60 -1.01
C PHE A 56 7.48 0.17 -2.46
N CYS A 57 8.35 -0.82 -2.68
CA CYS A 57 8.62 -1.37 -4.01
C CYS A 57 7.38 -1.99 -4.66
N ALA A 58 6.54 -2.67 -3.88
CA ALA A 58 5.29 -3.24 -4.35
C ALA A 58 4.32 -2.14 -4.81
N TRP A 59 4.10 -1.11 -3.98
CA TRP A 59 3.26 0.04 -4.36
C TRP A 59 3.79 0.78 -5.57
N LEU A 60 5.11 1.01 -5.64
CA LEU A 60 5.74 1.65 -6.79
C LEU A 60 5.51 0.87 -8.08
N THR A 61 5.60 -0.47 -8.01
CA THR A 61 5.35 -1.37 -9.14
C THR A 61 3.88 -1.28 -9.58
N ILE A 62 2.94 -1.39 -8.62
CA ILE A 62 1.50 -1.29 -8.89
C ILE A 62 1.16 0.05 -9.54
N PHE A 63 1.62 1.17 -8.98
CA PHE A 63 1.35 2.48 -9.58
C PHE A 63 2.04 2.65 -10.94
N SER A 64 3.23 2.08 -11.15
CA SER A 64 3.89 2.14 -12.45
C SER A 64 3.14 1.37 -13.55
N VAL A 65 2.45 0.28 -13.20
CA VAL A 65 1.57 -0.48 -14.10
C VAL A 65 0.22 0.24 -14.31
N VAL A 66 -0.41 0.68 -13.22
CA VAL A 66 -1.81 1.14 -13.22
C VAL A 66 -1.95 2.63 -13.54
N ASN A 67 -0.87 3.42 -13.59
CA ASN A 67 -0.90 4.86 -13.89
C ASN A 67 -1.22 5.16 -15.38
N LEU A 68 -2.35 4.64 -15.88
CA LEU A 68 -2.97 5.06 -17.11
C LEU A 68 -3.70 6.39 -16.85
N PRO A 69 -3.61 7.38 -17.76
CA PRO A 69 -4.09 8.74 -17.50
C PRO A 69 -5.58 8.82 -17.14
N TRP A 70 -6.38 7.88 -17.64
CA TRP A 70 -7.82 7.75 -17.38
C TRP A 70 -8.13 6.94 -16.11
N LEU A 71 -7.33 5.92 -15.79
CA LEU A 71 -7.62 4.97 -14.71
C LEU A 71 -6.96 5.35 -13.37
N ARG A 72 -5.91 6.18 -13.40
CA ARG A 72 -5.14 6.56 -12.20
C ARG A 72 -5.97 7.15 -11.07
N LYS A 73 -6.90 8.06 -11.39
CA LYS A 73 -7.72 8.75 -10.38
C LYS A 73 -8.71 7.81 -9.69
N PRO A 74 -9.58 7.07 -10.41
CA PRO A 74 -10.51 6.16 -9.76
C PRO A 74 -9.79 5.06 -8.99
N VAL A 75 -8.69 4.51 -9.52
CA VAL A 75 -7.92 3.49 -8.81
C VAL A 75 -7.30 4.04 -7.53
N LEU A 76 -6.72 5.25 -7.55
CA LEU A 76 -6.17 5.86 -6.33
C LEU A 76 -7.26 6.06 -5.27
N VAL A 77 -8.43 6.57 -5.64
CA VAL A 77 -9.54 6.75 -4.71
C VAL A 77 -9.95 5.42 -4.09
N LEU A 78 -10.13 4.38 -4.92
CA LEU A 78 -10.50 3.04 -4.46
C LEU A 78 -9.44 2.44 -3.53
N LEU A 79 -8.16 2.56 -3.89
CA LEU A 79 -7.05 2.06 -3.07
C LEU A 79 -6.93 2.81 -1.75
N VAL A 80 -7.06 4.14 -1.73
CA VAL A 80 -7.00 4.93 -0.49
C VAL A 80 -8.16 4.56 0.43
N ILE A 81 -9.38 4.46 -0.09
CA ILE A 81 -10.56 4.05 0.69
C ILE A 81 -10.36 2.63 1.21
N GLY A 82 -9.92 1.69 0.37
CA GLY A 82 -9.64 0.31 0.77
C GLY A 82 -8.58 0.22 1.87
N CYS A 83 -7.50 1.00 1.78
CA CYS A 83 -6.50 1.11 2.84
C CYS A 83 -7.09 1.69 4.13
N ALA A 84 -7.90 2.74 4.05
CA ALA A 84 -8.53 3.36 5.22
C ALA A 84 -9.49 2.39 5.94
N VAL A 85 -10.32 1.65 5.19
CA VAL A 85 -11.19 0.59 5.71
C VAL A 85 -10.36 -0.51 6.37
N SER A 86 -9.36 -1.04 5.67
CA SER A 86 -8.52 -2.12 6.19
C SER A 86 -7.80 -1.71 7.47
N ASN A 87 -7.24 -0.49 7.49
CA ASN A 87 -6.54 0.05 8.65
C ASN A 87 -7.49 0.27 9.84
N TYR A 88 -8.73 0.71 9.59
CA TYR A 88 -9.75 0.83 10.64
C TYR A 88 -10.08 -0.53 11.27
N PHE A 89 -10.27 -1.57 10.46
CA PHE A 89 -10.57 -2.91 10.96
C PHE A 89 -9.40 -3.50 11.75
N MET A 90 -8.17 -3.33 11.26
CA MET A 90 -6.96 -3.75 11.97
C MET A 90 -6.76 -3.00 13.29
N PHE A 91 -7.11 -1.70 13.34
CA PHE A 91 -6.95 -0.90 14.55
C PHE A 91 -8.04 -1.18 15.60
N THR A 92 -9.30 -1.30 15.17
CA THR A 92 -10.46 -1.35 16.06
C THR A 92 -10.76 -2.76 16.56
N TYR A 93 -10.57 -3.77 15.70
CA TYR A 93 -10.95 -5.15 16.02
C TYR A 93 -9.75 -6.07 16.26
N ASP A 94 -8.52 -5.52 16.26
CA ASP A 94 -7.27 -6.29 16.20
C ASP A 94 -7.25 -7.31 15.04
N ALA A 95 -8.11 -7.09 14.05
CA ALA A 95 -8.49 -8.11 13.11
C ALA A 95 -7.41 -8.24 12.03
N VAL A 96 -6.83 -9.44 11.94
CA VAL A 96 -6.09 -9.83 10.74
C VAL A 96 -7.13 -10.22 9.70
N ILE A 97 -7.14 -9.55 8.54
CA ILE A 97 -8.05 -9.87 7.44
C ILE A 97 -7.68 -11.25 6.88
N ASP A 98 -8.29 -12.29 7.44
CA ASP A 98 -8.19 -13.70 7.05
C ASP A 98 -9.27 -14.05 6.01
N LYS A 99 -9.08 -15.16 5.29
CA LYS A 99 -10.09 -15.82 4.46
C LYS A 99 -11.43 -15.97 5.18
N ASN A 100 -11.46 -16.33 6.46
CA ASN A 100 -12.72 -16.42 7.20
C ASN A 100 -13.42 -15.07 7.34
N MET A 101 -12.66 -13.98 7.53
CA MET A 101 -13.25 -12.63 7.52
C MET A 101 -13.79 -12.26 6.14
N MET A 102 -13.09 -12.63 5.06
CA MET A 102 -13.57 -12.40 3.70
C MET A 102 -14.87 -13.16 3.42
N VAL A 103 -14.95 -14.44 3.81
CA VAL A 103 -16.17 -15.24 3.70
C VAL A 103 -17.30 -14.60 4.49
N ASN A 104 -17.02 -14.18 5.74
CA ASN A 104 -18.01 -13.48 6.56
C ASN A 104 -18.50 -12.21 5.85
N VAL A 105 -17.64 -11.38 5.27
CA VAL A 105 -18.04 -10.17 4.55
C VAL A 105 -18.92 -10.50 3.32
N PHE A 106 -18.60 -11.54 2.57
CA PHE A 106 -19.39 -11.95 1.40
C PHE A 106 -20.73 -12.61 1.76
N GLU A 107 -20.78 -13.35 2.87
CA GLU A 107 -22.01 -14.00 3.38
C GLU A 107 -22.82 -13.09 4.31
N THR A 108 -22.32 -11.88 4.60
CA THR A 108 -22.96 -10.96 5.55
C THR A 108 -24.29 -10.44 4.99
N ASN A 109 -25.35 -10.65 5.78
CA ASN A 109 -26.67 -10.06 5.52
C ASN A 109 -26.67 -8.54 5.78
N SER A 110 -27.49 -7.77 5.04
CA SER A 110 -27.54 -6.30 5.09
C SER A 110 -27.68 -5.73 6.51
N GLN A 111 -28.41 -6.41 7.40
CA GLN A 111 -28.57 -6.02 8.81
C GLN A 111 -27.28 -6.12 9.64
N LYS A 112 -26.41 -7.09 9.34
CA LYS A 112 -25.11 -7.23 9.98
C LYS A 112 -24.12 -6.23 9.40
N ALA A 113 -24.17 -5.98 8.09
CA ALA A 113 -23.31 -4.99 7.43
C ALA A 113 -23.52 -3.57 7.97
N THR A 114 -24.78 -3.14 8.18
CA THR A 114 -25.08 -1.83 8.75
C THR A 114 -24.68 -1.71 10.22
N ALA A 115 -24.70 -2.80 10.98
CA ALA A 115 -24.21 -2.81 12.36
C ALA A 115 -22.68 -2.60 12.47
N LEU A 116 -21.92 -2.94 11.43
CA LEU A 116 -20.48 -2.65 11.35
C LEU A 116 -20.19 -1.19 11.00
N VAL A 117 -21.17 -0.45 10.47
CA VAL A 117 -21.02 0.98 10.17
C VAL A 117 -21.18 1.78 11.46
N THR A 118 -20.06 2.00 12.14
CA THR A 118 -20.02 2.84 13.33
C THR A 118 -19.74 4.30 12.95
N PRO A 119 -20.16 5.29 13.77
CA PRO A 119 -19.78 6.68 13.58
C PRO A 119 -18.25 6.89 13.54
N GLN A 120 -17.50 6.02 14.23
CA GLN A 120 -16.05 6.01 14.22
C GLN A 120 -15.47 5.55 12.87
N LEU A 121 -16.07 4.54 12.22
CA LEU A 121 -15.69 4.14 10.87
C LEU A 121 -15.92 5.29 9.88
N VAL A 122 -17.06 6.00 10.00
CA VAL A 122 -17.39 7.12 9.12
C VAL A 122 -16.38 8.27 9.28
N SER A 123 -16.05 8.66 10.52
CA SER A 123 -15.06 9.71 10.76
C SER A 123 -13.66 9.30 10.31
N TRP A 124 -13.28 8.04 10.52
CA TRP A 124 -12.02 7.48 10.05
C TRP A 124 -11.92 7.50 8.52
N LEU A 125 -12.98 7.08 7.82
CA LEU A 125 -13.02 7.11 6.36
C LEU A 125 -13.02 8.53 5.83
N ALA A 126 -13.71 9.46 6.48
CA ALA A 126 -13.68 10.87 6.08
C ALA A 126 -12.26 11.43 6.19
N LEU A 127 -11.58 11.22 7.32
CA LEU A 127 -10.27 11.81 7.61
C LEU A 127 -9.11 11.13 6.89
N LEU A 128 -9.07 9.79 6.91
CA LEU A 128 -7.94 9.00 6.41
C LEU A 128 -8.22 8.34 5.05
N GLY A 129 -9.46 8.40 4.56
CA GLY A 129 -9.84 7.92 3.22
C GLY A 129 -10.13 9.07 2.25
N ILE A 130 -11.21 9.81 2.50
CA ILE A 130 -11.75 10.81 1.57
C ILE A 130 -10.81 12.00 1.42
N ILE A 131 -10.36 12.61 2.53
CA ILE A 131 -9.43 13.76 2.48
C ILE A 131 -8.15 13.42 1.67
N PRO A 132 -7.40 12.34 1.97
CA PRO A 132 -6.21 12.02 1.19
C PRO A 132 -6.53 11.63 -0.26
N ALA A 133 -7.65 10.96 -0.53
CA ALA A 133 -8.09 10.64 -1.89
C ALA A 133 -8.36 11.92 -2.71
N LEU A 134 -9.01 12.92 -2.09
CA LEU A 134 -9.26 14.22 -2.72
C LEU A 134 -7.94 14.95 -2.96
N LEU A 135 -7.05 15.03 -1.97
CA LEU A 135 -5.74 15.67 -2.11
C LEU A 135 -4.92 15.06 -3.26
N LEU A 136 -4.89 13.73 -3.37
CA LEU A 136 -4.21 13.04 -4.47
C LEU A 136 -4.89 13.26 -5.83
N SER A 137 -6.23 13.28 -5.88
CA SER A 137 -6.97 13.49 -7.13
C SER A 137 -6.87 14.92 -7.70
N LEU A 138 -6.54 15.89 -6.83
CA LEU A 138 -6.29 17.30 -7.18
C LEU A 138 -4.90 17.54 -7.80
N VAL A 139 -3.96 16.60 -7.64
CA VAL A 139 -2.62 16.70 -8.24
C VAL A 139 -2.70 16.60 -9.76
N LYS A 140 -2.13 17.57 -10.47
CA LYS A 140 -2.08 17.57 -11.93
C LYS A 140 -0.77 16.98 -12.41
N VAL A 141 -0.85 15.77 -12.96
CA VAL A 141 0.30 15.10 -13.59
C VAL A 141 0.48 15.64 -15.00
N GLN A 142 1.67 16.14 -15.31
CA GLN A 142 1.98 16.60 -16.66
C GLN A 142 2.36 15.41 -17.55
N PRO A 143 1.75 15.28 -18.75
CA PRO A 143 2.14 14.24 -19.68
C PRO A 143 3.54 14.54 -20.23
N ALA A 144 4.52 13.70 -19.88
CA ALA A 144 5.82 13.68 -20.52
C ALA A 144 5.76 12.92 -21.87
N ARG A 145 6.84 12.99 -22.67
CA ARG A 145 6.96 12.22 -23.93
C ARG A 145 6.71 10.74 -23.65
N TRP A 146 5.78 10.13 -24.41
CA TRP A 146 5.28 8.78 -24.15
C TRP A 146 6.38 7.71 -24.02
N TRP A 147 7.42 7.75 -24.86
CA TRP A 147 8.56 6.82 -24.77
C TRP A 147 9.36 6.95 -23.48
N HIS A 148 9.65 8.18 -23.03
CA HIS A 148 10.35 8.39 -21.75
C HIS A 148 9.49 7.88 -20.58
N THR A 149 8.18 8.16 -20.62
CA THR A 149 7.24 7.68 -19.60
C THR A 149 7.17 6.16 -19.56
N VAL A 150 7.14 5.48 -20.70
CA VAL A 150 7.16 4.01 -20.77
C VAL A 150 8.47 3.45 -20.24
N LEU A 151 9.61 4.03 -20.63
CA LEU A 151 10.92 3.57 -20.17
C LEU A 151 11.09 3.74 -18.66
N THR A 152 10.73 4.89 -18.09
CA THR A 152 10.85 5.10 -16.63
C THR A 152 9.91 4.19 -15.85
N ARG A 153 8.72 3.88 -16.37
CA ARG A 153 7.80 2.89 -15.78
C ARG A 153 8.38 1.50 -15.80
N LEU A 154 8.90 1.04 -16.94
CA LEU A 154 9.54 -0.27 -17.06
C LEU A 154 10.72 -0.41 -16.10
N VAL A 155 11.59 0.60 -16.04
CA VAL A 155 12.73 0.60 -15.11
C VAL A 155 12.25 0.54 -13.66
N SER A 156 11.21 1.29 -13.30
CA SER A 156 10.66 1.29 -11.93
C SER A 156 10.05 -0.07 -11.56
N ILE A 157 9.35 -0.72 -12.50
CA ILE A 157 8.77 -2.06 -12.33
C ILE A 157 9.88 -3.09 -12.15
N LEU A 158 10.87 -3.11 -13.05
CA LEU A 158 11.98 -4.06 -12.99
C LEU A 158 12.80 -3.88 -11.71
N ALA A 159 13.09 -2.64 -11.32
CA ALA A 159 13.80 -2.34 -10.08
C ALA A 159 13.00 -2.79 -8.84
N GLY A 160 11.69 -2.50 -8.81
CA GLY A 160 10.81 -2.92 -7.71
C GLY A 160 10.73 -4.43 -7.59
N LEU A 161 10.48 -5.14 -8.70
CA LEU A 161 10.43 -6.60 -8.73
C LEU A 161 11.77 -7.23 -8.34
N LEU A 162 12.89 -6.68 -8.80
CA LEU A 162 14.22 -7.16 -8.44
C LEU A 162 14.43 -7.10 -6.92
N VAL A 163 14.10 -5.97 -6.29
CA VAL A 163 14.22 -5.82 -4.82
C VAL A 163 13.33 -6.81 -4.10
N ILE A 164 12.08 -6.98 -4.54
CA ILE A 164 11.13 -7.94 -3.94
C ILE A 164 11.69 -9.37 -4.04
N ILE A 165 12.17 -9.79 -5.22
CA ILE A 165 12.73 -11.12 -5.45
C ILE A 165 13.97 -11.33 -4.59
N LEU A 166 14.88 -10.36 -4.53
CA LEU A 166 16.09 -10.44 -3.70
C LEU A 166 15.75 -10.63 -2.22
N VAL A 167 14.78 -9.88 -1.70
CA VAL A 167 14.33 -10.04 -0.32
C VAL A 167 13.66 -11.40 -0.13
N ALA A 168 12.75 -11.80 -1.03
CA ALA A 168 12.05 -13.08 -0.97
C ALA A 168 13.01 -14.27 -0.95
N LEU A 169 14.06 -14.25 -1.76
CA LEU A 169 15.10 -15.30 -1.76
C LEU A 169 15.82 -15.38 -0.42
N ARG A 170 16.16 -14.24 0.20
CA ARG A 170 16.76 -14.19 1.54
C ARG A 170 15.81 -14.73 2.62
N VAL A 171 14.51 -14.45 2.50
CA VAL A 171 13.48 -15.00 3.40
C VAL A 171 13.37 -16.52 3.24
N LEU A 172 13.29 -17.00 2.00
CA LEU A 172 13.13 -18.42 1.71
C LEU A 172 14.33 -19.23 2.21
N GLN A 173 15.54 -18.71 2.02
CA GLN A 173 16.75 -19.31 2.60
C GLN A 173 16.62 -19.46 4.12
N ARG A 174 16.18 -18.40 4.84
CA ARG A 174 15.96 -18.47 6.28
C ARG A 174 14.97 -19.58 6.67
N LEU A 175 13.88 -19.75 5.94
CA LEU A 175 12.89 -20.80 6.20
C LEU A 175 13.46 -22.19 5.91
N HIS A 176 14.21 -22.35 4.84
CA HIS A 176 14.84 -23.63 4.48
C HIS A 176 15.87 -24.09 5.54
N PHE A 177 16.59 -23.17 6.18
CA PHE A 177 17.50 -23.49 7.29
C PHE A 177 16.80 -23.61 8.67
N ALA A 178 15.52 -23.25 8.77
CA ALA A 178 14.74 -23.33 10.01
C ALA A 178 13.86 -24.60 10.11
N VAL A 179 13.64 -25.31 9.00
CA VAL A 179 12.97 -26.62 9.01
C VAL A 179 14.02 -27.68 9.37
N PRO A 180 13.88 -28.39 10.52
CA PRO A 180 14.73 -29.54 10.79
C PRO A 180 14.48 -30.58 9.70
N GLN A 181 15.54 -31.03 9.03
CA GLN A 181 15.50 -32.19 8.16
C GLN A 181 15.15 -33.39 9.05
N GLN A 182 13.89 -33.83 9.02
CA GLN A 182 13.47 -35.14 9.49
C GLN A 182 13.56 -36.13 8.34
#